data_AF-A0A8J5ZS40-F1
#
_entry.id   AF-A0A8J5ZS40-F1
#
_cell.length_a   1.000
_cell.length_b   1.000
_cell.length_c   1.000
_cell.angle_alpha   90.00
_cell.angle_beta   90.00
_cell.angle_gamma   90.00
#
_symmetry.space_group_name_H-M   'P 1'
#
loop_
_entity.id
_entity.type
_entity.pdbx_description
1 polymer ?
#
loop_
_entity_poly.entity_id
_entity_poly.type
_entity_poly.pdbx_seq_one_letter_code
_entity_poly.pdbx_strand_id
1 'polypeptide(L)'
;FIAKPCALHVGIQDIHLHRAQRNAILEKVFLSITKYPDEKRLEGLSKQLDWDVRKIQCWFRRRRNQDKPPTLTKFCESMWRFTFYLCIFCYGIRFLWTSPWFWDTRQCWHSYPYQPLTSGLYYYYIMELAFYWSLMFSQFTDIKRKDFLIMFVHHLATIGLITFSYINNMVRVGTLVMCLHDVSDFLLEAAKLANYAKYQRLCDTLFVVFSAVFVVTRLGIYPFWILNTTLFESWEMIGPYPSWWLFNGLLLILQVLHVIWSYLIARIAFKALIRGKVSKDDRSDVESSSEEEDMTTNTKNPCGSSSSNGAKLVNGHMGGSYWAE
;
A
#
# COMPACT_ATOMS: atom_id res chain seq x y z
N PHE A 1 3.60 -24.29 5.86
CA PHE A 1 3.94 -24.92 7.16
C PHE A 1 5.01 -24.17 7.97
N ILE A 2 5.91 -23.37 7.37
CA ILE A 2 6.98 -22.66 8.11
C ILE A 2 6.50 -21.33 8.72
N ALA A 3 5.61 -20.59 8.05
CA ALA A 3 5.28 -19.22 8.45
C ALA A 3 4.56 -19.09 9.80
N LYS A 4 3.65 -20.03 10.11
CA LYS A 4 2.89 -20.02 11.38
C LYS A 4 3.78 -20.26 12.61
N PRO A 5 4.67 -21.27 12.62
CA PRO A 5 5.70 -21.40 13.67
C PRO A 5 6.56 -20.14 13.86
N CYS A 6 7.03 -19.52 12.77
CA CYS A 6 7.82 -18.30 12.86
C CYS A 6 7.02 -17.13 13.46
N ALA A 7 5.75 -16.97 13.06
CA ALA A 7 4.88 -15.96 13.64
C ALA A 7 4.69 -16.13 15.15
N LEU A 8 4.50 -17.37 15.61
CA LEU A 8 4.36 -17.69 17.03
C LEU A 8 5.65 -17.42 17.81
N HIS A 9 6.82 -17.72 17.22
CA HIS A 9 8.11 -17.44 17.84
C HIS A 9 8.35 -15.94 18.02
N VAL A 10 7.87 -15.11 17.10
CA VAL A 10 7.92 -13.64 17.17
C VAL A 10 6.81 -13.07 18.09
N GLY A 11 5.99 -13.93 18.70
CA GLY A 11 4.94 -13.52 19.66
C GLY A 11 3.62 -13.11 19.02
N ILE A 12 3.40 -13.41 17.73
CA ILE A 12 2.14 -13.14 17.03
C ILE A 12 1.16 -14.29 17.35
N GLN A 13 0.28 -14.06 18.31
CA GLN A 13 -0.76 -15.01 18.69
C GLN A 13 -2.02 -14.85 17.84
N ASP A 14 -2.74 -15.96 17.67
CA ASP A 14 -4.08 -15.97 17.07
C ASP A 14 -5.08 -15.39 18.08
N ILE A 15 -5.19 -14.06 18.11
CA ILE A 15 -6.21 -13.40 18.93
C ILE A 15 -7.54 -13.66 18.25
N HIS A 16 -8.33 -14.58 18.80
CA HIS A 16 -9.74 -14.68 18.46
C HIS A 16 -10.41 -13.33 18.77
N LEU A 17 -10.64 -12.54 17.71
CA LEU A 17 -11.34 -11.27 17.82
C LEU A 17 -12.70 -11.52 18.50
N HIS A 18 -12.93 -10.83 19.61
CA HIS A 18 -14.19 -10.94 20.34
C HIS A 18 -15.34 -10.63 19.38
N ARG A 19 -16.17 -11.64 19.14
CA ARG A 19 -17.27 -11.51 18.19
C ARG A 19 -18.25 -10.45 18.69
N ALA A 20 -18.77 -9.63 17.78
CA ALA A 20 -19.88 -8.74 18.12
C ALA A 20 -21.05 -9.58 18.62
N GLN A 21 -21.75 -9.09 19.65
CA GLN A 21 -22.91 -9.77 20.21
C GLN A 21 -23.94 -10.03 19.11
N ARG A 22 -24.54 -11.22 19.06
CA ARG A 22 -25.56 -11.51 18.04
C ARG A 22 -26.76 -10.57 18.22
N ASN A 23 -27.02 -9.73 17.21
CA ASN A 23 -28.18 -8.87 17.16
C ASN A 23 -28.65 -8.75 15.70
N ALA A 24 -29.82 -9.32 15.39
CA ALA A 24 -30.33 -9.41 14.03
C ALA A 24 -30.67 -8.04 13.42
N ILE A 25 -31.12 -7.09 14.25
CA ILE A 25 -31.45 -5.72 13.80
C ILE A 25 -30.17 -4.99 13.39
N LEU A 26 -29.14 -5.01 14.25
CA LEU A 26 -27.85 -4.38 13.95
C LEU A 26 -27.15 -5.04 12.76
N GLU A 27 -27.21 -6.37 12.64
CA GLU A 27 -26.65 -7.12 11.51
C GLU A 27 -27.35 -6.76 10.20
N LYS A 28 -28.69 -6.66 10.20
CA LYS A 28 -29.46 -6.23 9.03
C LYS A 28 -29.04 -4.83 8.61
N VAL A 29 -28.98 -3.87 9.53
CA VAL A 29 -28.53 -2.51 9.23
C VAL A 29 -27.11 -2.49 8.67
N PHE A 30 -26.21 -3.28 9.26
CA PHE A 30 -24.81 -3.37 8.83
C PHE A 30 -24.66 -3.87 7.39
N LEU A 31 -25.40 -4.94 7.04
CA LEU A 31 -25.29 -5.59 5.74
C LEU A 31 -26.08 -4.86 4.64
N SER A 32 -27.27 -4.33 4.96
CA SER A 32 -28.20 -3.83 3.96
C SER A 32 -28.31 -2.30 3.87
N ILE A 33 -27.84 -1.55 4.87
CA ILE A 33 -28.00 -0.10 4.92
C ILE A 33 -26.65 0.62 4.96
N THR A 34 -25.88 0.44 6.04
CA THR A 34 -24.60 1.12 6.21
C THR A 34 -23.70 0.43 7.23
N LYS A 35 -22.39 0.42 6.94
CA LYS A 35 -21.34 0.01 7.87
C LYS A 35 -20.91 1.13 8.83
N TYR A 36 -21.31 2.37 8.53
CA TYR A 36 -20.98 3.60 9.26
C TYR A 36 -22.27 4.38 9.50
N PRO A 37 -23.08 3.98 10.50
CA PRO A 37 -24.30 4.71 10.85
C PRO A 37 -23.98 6.10 11.39
N ASP A 38 -24.76 7.08 10.96
CA ASP A 38 -24.75 8.46 11.45
C ASP A 38 -25.44 8.59 12.82
N GLU A 39 -25.26 9.72 13.48
CA GLU A 39 -25.72 9.96 14.85
C GLU A 39 -27.23 9.75 15.02
N LYS A 40 -28.04 10.30 14.10
CA LYS A 40 -29.51 10.12 14.08
C LYS A 40 -29.92 8.65 14.01
N ARG A 41 -29.19 7.84 13.24
CA ARG A 41 -29.46 6.41 13.11
C ARG A 41 -29.06 5.64 14.36
N LEU A 42 -27.95 6.02 14.99
CA LEU A 42 -27.53 5.44 16.25
C LEU A 42 -28.57 5.70 17.36
N GLU A 43 -29.14 6.91 17.42
CA GLU A 43 -30.23 7.25 18.35
C GLU A 43 -31.50 6.44 18.07
N GLY A 44 -31.89 6.28 16.80
CA GLY A 44 -33.03 5.45 16.42
C GLY A 44 -32.86 3.99 16.83
N LEU A 45 -31.65 3.44 16.62
CA LEU A 45 -31.30 2.08 17.03
C LEU A 45 -31.23 1.93 18.55
N SER A 46 -30.77 2.96 19.25
CA SER A 46 -30.74 3.01 20.71
C SER A 46 -32.16 2.87 21.28
N LYS A 47 -33.12 3.64 20.75
CA LYS A 47 -34.53 3.55 21.15
C LYS A 47 -35.17 2.20 20.80
N GLN A 48 -34.83 1.62 19.65
CA GLN A 48 -35.41 0.34 19.22
C GLN A 48 -34.88 -0.86 20.02
N LEU A 49 -33.61 -0.82 20.42
CA LEU A 49 -32.92 -1.93 21.07
C LEU A 49 -32.82 -1.79 22.59
N ASP A 50 -33.21 -0.64 23.12
CA ASP A 50 -32.98 -0.23 24.51
C ASP A 50 -31.51 -0.36 24.92
N TRP A 51 -30.61 0.08 24.03
CA TRP A 51 -29.15 0.03 24.21
C TRP A 51 -28.59 1.43 24.20
N ASP A 52 -27.54 1.67 25.00
CA ASP A 52 -26.76 2.90 24.90
C ASP A 52 -26.17 3.08 23.50
N VAL A 53 -26.17 4.32 23.01
CA VAL A 53 -25.54 4.71 21.74
C VAL A 53 -24.08 4.25 21.68
N ARG A 54 -23.32 4.39 22.79
CA ARG A 54 -21.93 3.92 22.88
C ARG A 54 -21.80 2.41 22.69
N LYS A 55 -22.74 1.63 23.22
CA LYS A 55 -22.77 0.16 23.08
C LYS A 55 -23.02 -0.23 21.63
N ILE A 56 -23.92 0.47 20.94
CA ILE A 56 -24.20 0.28 19.51
C ILE A 56 -22.97 0.68 18.67
N GLN A 57 -22.35 1.83 18.93
CA GLN A 57 -21.11 2.23 18.27
C GLN A 57 -20.00 1.18 18.44
N CYS A 58 -19.83 0.66 19.66
CA CYS A 58 -18.87 -0.40 19.94
C CYS A 58 -19.22 -1.69 19.19
N TRP A 59 -20.49 -2.02 19.06
CA TRP A 59 -20.96 -3.16 18.26
C TRP A 59 -20.58 -2.99 16.79
N PHE A 60 -20.90 -1.84 16.17
CA PHE A 60 -20.53 -1.57 14.76
C PHE A 60 -19.02 -1.61 14.56
N ARG A 61 -18.24 -1.02 15.49
CA ARG A 61 -16.77 -1.08 15.46
C ARG A 61 -16.25 -2.51 15.54
N ARG A 62 -16.77 -3.33 16.48
CA ARG A 62 -16.39 -4.75 16.61
C ARG A 62 -16.79 -5.54 15.36
N ARG A 63 -18.00 -5.34 14.85
CA ARG A 63 -18.51 -6.01 13.65
C ARG A 63 -17.68 -5.73 12.40
N ARG A 64 -17.24 -4.47 12.21
CA ARG A 64 -16.29 -4.10 11.15
C ARG A 64 -14.94 -4.77 11.32
N ASN A 65 -14.46 -4.88 12.55
CA ASN A 65 -13.17 -5.50 12.83
C ASN A 65 -13.20 -7.03 12.72
N GLN A 66 -14.36 -7.68 12.90
CA GLN A 66 -14.52 -9.13 12.70
C GLN A 66 -14.30 -9.58 11.26
N ASP A 67 -14.60 -8.72 10.27
CA ASP A 67 -14.36 -9.04 8.85
C ASP A 67 -12.91 -8.84 8.44
N LYS A 68 -12.06 -8.26 9.32
CA LYS A 68 -10.64 -8.05 9.01
C LYS A 68 -9.87 -9.36 9.23
N PRO A 69 -8.85 -9.67 8.40
CA PRO A 69 -8.08 -10.88 8.57
C PRO A 69 -7.23 -10.74 9.85
N PRO A 70 -7.05 -11.83 10.61
CA PRO A 70 -6.16 -11.83 11.76
C PRO A 70 -4.75 -11.38 11.37
N THR A 71 -4.04 -10.71 12.28
CA THR A 71 -2.65 -10.30 12.06
C THR A 71 -1.76 -11.49 11.71
N LEU A 72 -2.04 -12.66 12.30
CA LEU A 72 -1.36 -13.91 11.98
C LEU A 72 -1.49 -14.30 10.50
N THR A 73 -2.68 -14.18 9.92
CA THR A 73 -2.94 -14.48 8.51
C THR A 73 -2.15 -13.53 7.61
N LYS A 74 -2.21 -12.22 7.89
CA LYS A 74 -1.44 -11.20 7.16
C LYS A 74 0.06 -11.43 7.24
N PHE A 75 0.57 -11.83 8.41
CA PHE A 75 1.97 -12.18 8.60
C PHE A 75 2.35 -13.39 7.75
N CYS A 76 1.54 -14.45 7.76
CA CYS A 76 1.81 -15.65 6.97
C CYS A 76 1.83 -15.35 5.45
N GLU A 77 0.86 -14.58 4.97
CA GLU A 77 0.80 -14.12 3.58
C GLU A 77 2.03 -13.30 3.19
N SER A 78 2.39 -12.32 4.04
CA SER A 78 3.55 -11.46 3.81
C SER A 78 4.87 -12.24 3.86
N MET A 79 4.96 -13.25 4.72
CA MET A 79 6.17 -14.08 4.86
C MET A 79 6.39 -14.97 3.63
N TRP A 80 5.30 -15.53 3.08
CA TRP A 80 5.37 -16.28 1.84
C TRP A 80 5.82 -15.40 0.68
N ARG A 81 5.19 -14.22 0.51
CA ARG A 81 5.57 -13.24 -0.52
C ARG A 81 7.03 -12.79 -0.37
N PHE A 82 7.46 -12.44 0.85
CA PHE A 82 8.84 -12.09 1.16
C PHE A 82 9.82 -13.18 0.71
N THR A 83 9.54 -14.44 1.06
CA THR A 83 10.42 -15.56 0.73
C THR A 83 10.52 -15.74 -0.78
N PHE A 84 9.40 -15.66 -1.50
CA PHE A 84 9.39 -15.74 -2.95
C PHE A 84 10.20 -14.60 -3.58
N TYR A 85 9.86 -13.35 -3.26
CA TYR A 85 10.53 -12.17 -3.82
C TYR A 85 12.04 -12.16 -3.54
N LEU A 86 12.46 -12.56 -2.34
CA LEU A 86 13.88 -12.63 -2.00
C LEU A 86 14.60 -13.72 -2.82
N CYS A 87 14.02 -14.92 -2.91
CA CYS A 87 14.61 -16.02 -3.66
C CYS A 87 14.71 -15.70 -5.16
N ILE A 88 13.64 -15.14 -5.74
CA ILE A 88 13.59 -14.86 -7.17
C ILE A 88 14.48 -13.67 -7.55
N PHE A 89 14.56 -12.65 -6.70
CA PHE A 89 15.50 -11.54 -6.88
C PHE A 89 16.95 -12.02 -6.82
N CYS A 90 17.31 -12.84 -5.81
CA CYS A 90 18.65 -13.43 -5.69
C CYS A 90 19.02 -14.29 -6.91
N TYR A 91 18.06 -15.07 -7.42
CA TYR A 91 18.25 -15.86 -8.64
C TYR A 91 18.44 -14.95 -9.86
N GLY A 92 17.56 -13.97 -10.05
CA GLY A 92 17.55 -13.02 -11.15
C GLY A 92 18.85 -12.21 -11.22
N ILE A 93 19.29 -11.62 -10.10
CA ILE A 93 20.52 -10.83 -10.06
C ILE A 93 21.76 -11.68 -10.34
N ARG A 94 21.84 -12.91 -9.79
CA ARG A 94 22.95 -13.83 -10.04
C ARG A 94 23.04 -14.20 -11.51
N PHE A 95 21.90 -14.48 -12.14
CA PHE A 95 21.83 -14.83 -13.55
C PHE A 95 22.18 -13.62 -14.44
N LEU A 96 21.56 -12.47 -14.18
CA LEU A 96 21.73 -11.25 -14.98
C LEU A 96 23.12 -10.65 -14.87
N TRP A 97 23.79 -10.76 -13.72
CA TRP A 97 25.15 -10.27 -13.55
C TRP A 97 26.13 -10.83 -14.59
N THR A 98 25.92 -12.09 -14.98
CA THR A 98 26.73 -12.78 -16.01
C THR A 98 26.22 -12.56 -17.44
N SER A 99 25.08 -11.91 -17.61
CA SER A 99 24.42 -11.70 -18.89
C SER A 99 24.87 -10.36 -19.52
N PRO A 100 25.30 -10.32 -20.78
CA PRO A 100 25.77 -9.07 -21.42
C PRO A 100 24.73 -7.94 -21.44
N TRP A 101 23.45 -8.30 -21.60
CA TRP A 101 22.35 -7.33 -21.67
C TRP A 101 22.01 -6.67 -20.33
N PHE A 102 22.57 -7.12 -19.22
CA PHE A 102 22.46 -6.42 -17.95
C PHE A 102 23.32 -5.15 -17.90
N TRP A 103 24.42 -5.15 -18.65
CA TRP A 103 25.39 -4.04 -18.68
C TRP A 103 25.21 -3.13 -19.89
N ASP A 104 24.76 -3.70 -21.02
CA ASP A 104 24.48 -2.98 -22.26
C ASP A 104 23.10 -3.35 -22.81
N THR A 105 22.14 -2.43 -22.70
CA THR A 105 20.74 -2.67 -23.09
C THR A 105 20.58 -2.91 -24.59
N ARG A 106 21.51 -2.48 -25.45
CA ARG A 106 21.46 -2.78 -26.89
C ARG A 106 21.59 -4.27 -27.17
N GLN A 107 22.25 -5.01 -26.30
CA GLN A 107 22.32 -6.47 -26.37
C GLN A 107 20.96 -7.14 -26.16
N CYS A 108 19.94 -6.45 -25.64
CA CYS A 108 18.57 -6.96 -25.61
C CYS A 108 18.02 -7.20 -27.02
N TRP A 109 18.44 -6.40 -28.01
CA TRP A 109 17.89 -6.39 -29.37
C TRP A 109 18.81 -7.05 -30.38
N HIS A 110 20.08 -7.28 -30.03
CA HIS A 110 21.01 -7.99 -30.89
C HIS A 110 20.49 -9.40 -31.23
N SER A 111 20.48 -9.74 -32.52
CA SER A 111 19.96 -10.99 -33.07
C SER A 111 18.48 -11.26 -32.78
N TYR A 112 17.70 -10.27 -32.33
CA TYR A 112 16.25 -10.40 -32.23
C TYR A 112 15.64 -10.59 -33.64
N PRO A 113 14.67 -11.50 -33.84
CA PRO A 113 14.00 -12.36 -32.85
C PRO A 113 14.63 -13.74 -32.64
N TYR A 114 15.82 -14.02 -33.19
CA TYR A 114 16.50 -15.32 -33.11
C TYR A 114 17.43 -15.43 -31.89
N GLN A 115 16.85 -15.29 -30.70
CA GLN A 115 17.59 -15.40 -29.44
C GLN A 115 17.36 -16.79 -28.80
N PRO A 116 18.41 -17.53 -28.43
CA PRO A 116 18.24 -18.85 -27.83
C PRO A 116 17.70 -18.74 -26.39
N LEU A 117 16.62 -19.47 -26.11
CA LEU A 117 16.06 -19.57 -24.77
C LEU A 117 16.82 -20.61 -23.96
N THR A 118 17.66 -20.17 -23.03
CA THR A 118 18.36 -21.05 -22.10
C THR A 118 17.40 -21.57 -21.02
N SER A 119 17.68 -22.74 -20.44
CA SER A 119 16.85 -23.32 -19.37
C SER A 119 16.73 -22.38 -18.16
N GLY A 120 17.79 -21.64 -17.83
CA GLY A 120 17.78 -20.67 -16.75
C GLY A 120 16.79 -19.51 -16.97
N LEU A 121 16.73 -18.98 -18.21
CA LEU A 121 15.74 -17.97 -18.60
C LEU A 121 14.32 -18.52 -18.55
N TYR A 122 14.13 -19.74 -19.06
CA TYR A 122 12.84 -20.41 -19.04
C TYR A 122 12.29 -20.55 -17.62
N TYR A 123 13.09 -21.09 -16.68
CA TYR A 123 12.64 -21.23 -15.29
C TYR A 123 12.40 -19.89 -14.62
N TYR A 124 13.21 -18.85 -14.92
CA TYR A 124 12.94 -17.50 -14.39
C TYR A 124 11.54 -17.03 -14.80
N TYR A 125 11.27 -17.07 -16.10
CA TYR A 125 10.02 -16.60 -16.69
C TYR A 125 8.80 -17.35 -16.17
N ILE A 126 8.86 -18.69 -16.15
CA ILE A 126 7.71 -19.51 -15.74
C ILE A 126 7.43 -19.36 -14.24
N MET A 127 8.46 -19.25 -13.40
CA MET A 127 8.26 -19.02 -11.96
C MET A 127 7.62 -17.65 -11.70
N GLU A 128 8.12 -16.59 -12.32
CA GLU A 128 7.56 -15.24 -12.20
C GLU A 128 6.10 -15.21 -12.69
N LEU A 129 5.85 -15.72 -13.89
CA LEU A 129 4.51 -15.75 -14.46
C LEU A 129 3.52 -16.52 -13.57
N ALA A 130 3.92 -17.69 -13.06
CA ALA A 130 3.08 -18.50 -12.17
C ALA A 130 2.76 -17.76 -10.86
N PHE A 131 3.75 -17.06 -10.30
CA PHE A 131 3.56 -16.28 -9.09
C PHE A 131 2.63 -15.08 -9.30
N TYR A 132 2.81 -14.31 -10.37
CA TYR A 132 1.92 -13.20 -10.71
C TYR A 132 0.48 -13.67 -10.99
N TRP A 133 0.28 -14.82 -11.64
CA TRP A 133 -1.05 -15.43 -11.77
C TRP A 133 -1.64 -15.81 -10.41
N SER A 134 -0.84 -16.37 -9.50
CA SER A 134 -1.32 -16.69 -8.15
C SER A 134 -1.82 -15.45 -7.40
N LEU A 135 -1.10 -14.32 -7.52
CA LEU A 135 -1.50 -13.04 -6.94
C LEU A 135 -2.73 -12.43 -7.64
N MET A 136 -2.82 -12.59 -8.97
CA MET A 136 -3.95 -12.15 -9.76
C MET A 136 -5.26 -12.79 -9.28
N PHE A 137 -5.23 -14.07 -8.94
CA PHE A 137 -6.43 -14.75 -8.41
C PHE A 137 -6.64 -14.49 -6.92
N SER A 138 -5.57 -14.43 -6.11
CA SER A 138 -5.69 -14.20 -4.66
C SER A 138 -6.35 -12.86 -4.34
N GLN A 139 -6.15 -11.82 -5.17
CA GLN A 139 -6.74 -10.51 -4.90
C GLN A 139 -8.28 -10.48 -4.90
N PHE A 140 -8.94 -11.48 -5.51
CA PHE A 140 -10.41 -11.61 -5.51
C PHE A 140 -10.95 -12.27 -4.24
N THR A 141 -10.13 -13.13 -3.62
CA THR A 141 -10.44 -13.77 -2.32
C THR A 141 -9.98 -12.91 -1.15
N ASP A 142 -8.92 -12.13 -1.35
CA ASP A 142 -8.40 -11.18 -0.38
C ASP A 142 -9.38 -10.01 -0.20
N ILE A 143 -9.34 -9.39 0.98
CA ILE A 143 -10.24 -8.28 1.29
C ILE A 143 -9.97 -7.11 0.33
N LYS A 144 -11.01 -6.66 -0.37
CA LYS A 144 -10.94 -5.53 -1.29
C LYS A 144 -10.42 -4.28 -0.57
N ARG A 145 -9.21 -3.87 -0.94
CA ARG A 145 -8.57 -2.64 -0.48
C ARG A 145 -8.93 -1.47 -1.39
N LYS A 146 -8.68 -0.24 -0.92
CA LYS A 146 -8.99 1.00 -1.68
C LYS A 146 -8.21 1.11 -3.00
N ASP A 147 -7.08 0.41 -3.10
CA ASP A 147 -6.19 0.31 -4.26
C ASP A 147 -6.48 -0.92 -5.14
N PHE A 148 -7.62 -1.61 -4.96
CA PHE A 148 -7.95 -2.82 -5.71
C PHE A 148 -7.85 -2.64 -7.23
N LEU A 149 -8.46 -1.59 -7.78
CA LEU A 149 -8.46 -1.37 -9.24
C LEU A 149 -7.05 -1.09 -9.78
N ILE A 150 -6.26 -0.31 -9.03
CA ILE A 150 -4.87 0.01 -9.39
C ILE A 150 -4.02 -1.27 -9.40
N MET A 151 -4.14 -2.10 -8.37
CA MET A 151 -3.43 -3.38 -8.31
C MET A 151 -3.92 -4.38 -9.36
N PHE A 152 -5.22 -4.40 -9.69
CA PHE A 152 -5.77 -5.27 -10.72
C PHE A 152 -5.21 -4.90 -12.11
N VAL A 153 -5.23 -3.61 -12.46
CA VAL A 153 -4.64 -3.10 -13.71
C VAL A 153 -3.14 -3.41 -13.77
N HIS A 154 -2.42 -3.24 -12.65
CA HIS A 154 -1.02 -3.62 -12.56
C HIS A 154 -0.77 -5.09 -12.88
N HIS A 155 -1.48 -6.02 -12.22
CA HIS A 155 -1.28 -7.45 -12.46
C HIS A 155 -1.63 -7.82 -13.90
N LEU A 156 -2.66 -7.19 -14.49
CA LEU A 156 -3.00 -7.43 -15.89
C LEU A 156 -1.88 -6.94 -16.81
N ALA A 157 -1.32 -5.76 -16.53
CA ALA A 157 -0.20 -5.22 -17.27
C ALA A 157 1.07 -6.08 -17.12
N THR A 158 1.44 -6.50 -15.91
CA THR A 158 2.65 -7.31 -15.68
C THR A 158 2.53 -8.71 -16.26
N ILE A 159 1.41 -9.41 -16.08
CA ILE A 159 1.16 -10.71 -16.72
C ILE A 159 1.18 -10.56 -18.24
N GLY A 160 0.57 -9.49 -18.76
CA GLY A 160 0.63 -9.15 -20.18
C GLY A 160 2.07 -8.97 -20.66
N LEU A 161 2.87 -8.15 -19.99
CA LEU A 161 4.27 -7.90 -20.32
C LEU A 161 5.14 -9.16 -20.29
N ILE A 162 5.01 -9.98 -19.26
CA ILE A 162 5.75 -11.24 -19.14
C ILE A 162 5.36 -12.19 -20.28
N THR A 163 4.05 -12.34 -20.53
CA THR A 163 3.53 -13.23 -21.59
C THR A 163 3.94 -12.75 -22.98
N PHE A 164 3.76 -11.46 -23.29
CA PHE A 164 4.11 -10.91 -24.59
C PHE A 164 5.62 -10.91 -24.83
N SER A 165 6.42 -10.59 -23.82
CA SER A 165 7.89 -10.66 -23.97
C SER A 165 8.36 -12.09 -24.21
N TYR A 166 7.73 -13.08 -23.58
CA TYR A 166 8.05 -14.49 -23.81
C TYR A 166 7.66 -14.96 -25.23
N ILE A 167 6.41 -14.71 -25.65
CA ILE A 167 5.89 -15.19 -26.95
C ILE A 167 6.61 -14.53 -28.14
N ASN A 168 7.01 -13.26 -28.01
CA ASN A 168 7.73 -12.54 -29.06
C ASN A 168 9.26 -12.72 -28.98
N ASN A 169 9.77 -13.55 -28.06
CA ASN A 169 11.20 -13.72 -27.82
C ASN A 169 11.95 -12.42 -27.44
N MET A 170 11.29 -11.50 -26.74
CA MET A 170 11.87 -10.30 -26.12
C MET A 170 12.34 -10.62 -24.69
N VAL A 171 12.90 -11.82 -24.48
CA VAL A 171 13.16 -12.37 -23.15
C VAL A 171 14.26 -11.62 -22.40
N ARG A 172 15.26 -11.08 -23.12
CA ARG A 172 16.36 -10.32 -22.52
C ARG A 172 15.85 -9.06 -21.82
N VAL A 173 15.09 -8.21 -22.52
CA VAL A 173 14.53 -6.99 -21.93
C VAL A 173 13.52 -7.30 -20.85
N GLY A 174 12.70 -8.36 -21.01
CA GLY A 174 11.74 -8.72 -19.98
C GLY A 174 12.40 -9.24 -18.70
N THR A 175 13.56 -9.92 -18.77
CA THR A 175 14.33 -10.23 -17.54
C THR A 175 14.86 -8.99 -16.82
N LEU A 176 15.26 -7.94 -17.55
CA LEU A 176 15.66 -6.67 -16.93
C LEU A 176 14.47 -6.01 -16.25
N VAL A 177 13.30 -6.03 -16.91
CA VAL A 177 12.05 -5.51 -16.32
C VAL A 177 11.75 -6.28 -15.03
N MET A 178 11.67 -7.61 -15.05
CA MET A 178 11.37 -8.41 -13.85
C MET A 178 12.35 -8.14 -12.71
N CYS A 179 13.66 -8.24 -12.94
CA CYS A 179 14.65 -8.03 -11.88
C CYS A 179 14.64 -6.61 -11.30
N LEU A 180 14.46 -5.59 -12.16
CA LEU A 180 14.28 -4.22 -11.70
C LEU A 180 13.01 -4.09 -10.85
N HIS A 181 12.01 -4.96 -11.05
CA HIS A 181 10.82 -4.99 -10.24
C HIS A 181 10.98 -5.66 -8.88
N ASP A 182 11.65 -6.80 -8.83
CA ASP A 182 11.76 -7.59 -7.61
C ASP A 182 12.62 -6.93 -6.51
N VAL A 183 13.54 -6.03 -6.88
CA VAL A 183 14.50 -5.40 -5.95
C VAL A 183 13.85 -4.63 -4.80
N SER A 184 12.66 -4.05 -4.99
CA SER A 184 11.94 -3.33 -3.94
C SER A 184 10.97 -4.20 -3.14
N ASP A 185 10.53 -5.32 -3.71
CA ASP A 185 9.30 -5.98 -3.26
C ASP A 185 9.55 -6.82 -2.01
N PHE A 186 10.71 -7.47 -1.92
CA PHE A 186 11.10 -8.15 -0.69
C PHE A 186 11.33 -7.16 0.47
N LEU A 187 11.80 -5.94 0.20
CA LEU A 187 11.96 -4.89 1.24
C LEU A 187 10.60 -4.43 1.77
N LEU A 188 9.62 -4.27 0.89
CA LEU A 188 8.25 -3.93 1.27
C LEU A 188 7.62 -5.00 2.16
N GLU A 189 7.74 -6.28 1.79
CA GLU A 189 7.23 -7.38 2.60
C GLU A 189 8.00 -7.51 3.93
N ALA A 190 9.32 -7.28 3.94
CA ALA A 190 10.10 -7.24 5.18
C ALA A 190 9.61 -6.14 6.14
N ALA A 191 9.31 -4.94 5.63
CA ALA A 191 8.76 -3.84 6.44
C ALA A 191 7.39 -4.21 7.04
N LYS A 192 6.51 -4.87 6.28
CA LYS A 192 5.21 -5.38 6.77
C LYS A 192 5.40 -6.41 7.88
N LEU A 193 6.31 -7.36 7.69
CA LEU A 193 6.63 -8.37 8.71
C LEU A 193 7.12 -7.73 10.01
N ALA A 194 8.02 -6.74 9.92
CA ALA A 194 8.50 -5.98 11.07
C ALA A 194 7.37 -5.22 11.78
N ASN A 195 6.44 -4.62 11.01
CA ASN A 195 5.26 -3.96 11.56
C ASN A 195 4.34 -4.93 12.32
N TYR A 196 4.06 -6.10 11.74
CA TYR A 196 3.23 -7.13 12.38
C TYR A 196 3.89 -7.73 13.63
N ALA A 197 5.22 -7.81 13.65
CA ALA A 197 6.04 -8.18 14.81
C ALA A 197 6.17 -7.08 15.87
N LYS A 198 5.62 -5.88 15.63
CA LYS A 198 5.76 -4.68 16.49
C LYS A 198 7.21 -4.19 16.66
N TYR A 199 8.09 -4.47 15.70
CA TYR A 199 9.47 -3.97 15.68
C TYR A 199 9.56 -2.63 14.94
N GLN A 200 9.09 -1.56 15.59
CA GLN A 200 8.90 -0.25 14.95
C GLN A 200 10.18 0.32 14.33
N ARG A 201 11.32 0.31 15.05
CA ARG A 201 12.60 0.83 14.52
C ARG A 201 13.05 0.11 13.25
N LEU A 202 12.86 -1.21 13.21
CA LEU A 202 13.20 -2.02 12.03
C LEU A 202 12.23 -1.73 10.88
N CYS A 203 10.92 -1.66 11.18
CA CYS A 203 9.90 -1.29 10.21
C CYS A 203 10.17 0.06 9.55
N ASP A 204 10.44 1.10 10.35
CA ASP A 204 10.72 2.45 9.85
C ASP A 204 11.99 2.47 8.99
N THR A 205 13.04 1.77 9.44
CA THR A 205 14.30 1.65 8.68
C THR A 205 14.08 0.96 7.34
N LEU A 206 13.41 -0.19 7.34
CA LEU A 206 13.09 -0.94 6.12
C LEU A 206 12.18 -0.14 5.19
N PHE A 207 11.23 0.62 5.73
CA PHE A 207 10.36 1.49 4.94
C PHE A 207 11.12 2.61 4.23
N VAL A 208 12.10 3.24 4.91
CA VAL A 208 12.95 4.26 4.29
C VAL A 208 13.82 3.66 3.18
N VAL A 209 14.45 2.50 3.43
CA VAL A 209 15.25 1.79 2.42
C VAL A 209 14.39 1.38 1.23
N PHE A 210 13.23 0.77 1.49
CA PHE A 210 12.24 0.44 0.46
C PHE A 210 11.87 1.66 -0.38
N SER A 211 11.54 2.78 0.26
CA SER A 211 11.10 4.01 -0.42
C SER A 211 12.19 4.56 -1.34
N ALA A 212 13.44 4.59 -0.87
CA ALA A 212 14.58 5.03 -1.66
C ALA A 212 14.83 4.11 -2.87
N VAL A 213 14.89 2.79 -2.63
CA VAL A 213 15.08 1.79 -3.70
C VAL A 213 13.96 1.88 -4.73
N PHE A 214 12.70 1.94 -4.30
CA PHE A 214 11.53 2.06 -5.18
C PHE A 214 11.60 3.32 -6.05
N VAL A 215 11.87 4.49 -5.47
CA VAL A 215 11.94 5.74 -6.26
C VAL A 215 13.08 5.69 -7.28
N VAL A 216 14.27 5.23 -6.88
CA VAL A 216 15.44 5.14 -7.77
C VAL A 216 15.19 4.16 -8.91
N THR A 217 14.67 2.97 -8.61
CA THR A 217 14.48 1.93 -9.64
C THR A 217 13.32 2.27 -10.57
N ARG A 218 12.24 2.86 -10.05
CA ARG A 218 11.00 3.13 -10.81
C ARG A 218 10.98 4.46 -11.55
N LEU A 219 11.56 5.51 -10.98
CA LEU A 219 11.54 6.85 -11.58
C LEU A 219 12.90 7.26 -12.17
N GLY A 220 13.97 6.59 -11.75
CA GLY A 220 15.29 6.74 -12.37
C GLY A 220 15.53 5.65 -13.41
N ILE A 221 15.90 4.46 -12.95
CA ILE A 221 16.41 3.40 -13.84
C ILE A 221 15.37 2.96 -14.87
N TYR A 222 14.12 2.71 -14.47
CA TYR A 222 13.09 2.23 -15.40
C TYR A 222 12.87 3.15 -16.61
N PRO A 223 12.59 4.46 -16.47
CA PRO A 223 12.39 5.32 -17.63
C PRO A 223 13.68 5.57 -18.42
N PHE A 224 14.82 5.77 -17.76
CA PHE A 224 16.06 6.13 -18.45
C PHE A 224 16.77 4.94 -19.11
N TRP A 225 16.59 3.71 -18.61
CA TRP A 225 17.15 2.50 -19.21
C TRP A 225 16.09 1.67 -19.92
N ILE A 226 15.06 1.21 -19.22
CA ILE A 226 14.09 0.24 -19.76
C ILE A 226 13.20 0.87 -20.83
N LEU A 227 12.54 2.00 -20.54
CA LEU A 227 11.74 2.68 -21.56
C LEU A 227 12.61 3.21 -22.70
N ASN A 228 13.82 3.69 -22.40
CA ASN A 228 14.73 4.14 -23.44
C ASN A 228 15.09 3.03 -24.42
N THR A 229 15.45 1.84 -23.91
CA THR A 229 15.82 0.72 -24.77
C THR A 229 14.64 0.18 -25.57
N THR A 230 13.43 0.14 -24.99
CA THR A 230 12.25 -0.39 -25.68
C THR A 230 11.61 0.59 -26.65
N LEU A 231 11.67 1.90 -26.40
CA LEU A 231 11.08 2.92 -27.28
C LEU A 231 12.05 3.37 -28.37
N PHE A 232 13.33 3.57 -28.05
CA PHE A 232 14.29 4.16 -28.99
C PHE A 232 15.24 3.12 -29.57
N GLU A 233 15.98 2.37 -28.74
CA GLU A 233 17.00 1.43 -29.25
C GLU A 233 16.38 0.30 -30.08
N SER A 234 15.25 -0.26 -29.63
CA SER A 234 14.53 -1.28 -30.39
C SER A 234 14.05 -0.76 -31.75
N TRP A 235 13.60 0.50 -31.81
CA TRP A 235 13.13 1.14 -33.03
C TRP A 235 14.28 1.37 -34.00
N GLU A 236 15.44 1.82 -33.51
CA GLU A 236 16.63 2.06 -34.32
C GLU A 236 17.20 0.75 -34.89
N MET A 237 17.22 -0.33 -34.10
CA MET A 237 17.85 -1.60 -34.50
C MET A 237 16.94 -2.53 -35.32
N ILE A 238 15.64 -2.57 -35.02
CA ILE A 238 14.70 -3.54 -35.60
C ILE A 238 13.67 -2.83 -36.50
N GLY A 239 13.34 -1.58 -36.22
CA GLY A 239 12.24 -0.86 -36.85
C GLY A 239 10.86 -1.21 -36.24
N PRO A 240 9.77 -0.66 -36.79
CA PRO A 240 8.43 -0.89 -36.27
C PRO A 240 7.93 -2.31 -36.54
N TYR A 241 7.41 -2.96 -35.51
CA TYR A 241 6.70 -4.25 -35.63
C TYR A 241 5.42 -4.24 -34.78
N PRO A 242 4.39 -5.03 -35.11
CA PRO A 242 3.07 -4.92 -34.46
C PRO A 242 3.09 -5.05 -32.93
N SER A 243 3.90 -5.97 -32.38
CA SER A 243 4.00 -6.16 -30.92
C SER A 243 4.74 -5.03 -30.19
N TRP A 244 5.46 -4.16 -30.91
CA TRP A 244 6.14 -2.99 -30.34
C TRP A 244 5.17 -2.03 -29.66
N TRP A 245 4.04 -1.72 -30.31
CA TRP A 245 3.03 -0.79 -29.80
C TRP A 245 2.38 -1.30 -28.52
N LEU A 246 1.99 -2.57 -28.52
CA LEU A 246 1.35 -3.19 -27.38
C LEU A 246 2.31 -3.29 -26.19
N PHE A 247 3.55 -3.75 -26.43
CA PHE A 247 4.55 -3.90 -25.38
C PHE A 247 4.92 -2.56 -24.73
N ASN A 248 5.22 -1.54 -25.54
CA ASN A 248 5.54 -0.21 -25.02
C ASN A 248 4.32 0.46 -24.37
N GLY A 249 3.11 0.26 -24.91
CA GLY A 249 1.88 0.75 -24.27
C GLY A 249 1.70 0.19 -22.86
N LEU A 250 1.93 -1.11 -22.66
CA LEU A 250 1.86 -1.74 -21.34
C LEU A 250 2.98 -1.24 -20.40
N LEU A 251 4.19 -1.01 -20.90
CA LEU A 251 5.28 -0.41 -20.11
C LEU A 251 4.95 1.03 -19.68
N LEU A 252 4.34 1.83 -20.55
CA LEU A 252 3.91 3.20 -20.21
C LEU A 252 2.78 3.19 -19.16
N ILE A 253 1.81 2.27 -19.26
CA ILE A 253 0.81 2.07 -18.20
C ILE A 253 1.51 1.79 -16.88
N LEU A 254 2.49 0.88 -16.88
CA LEU A 254 3.25 0.53 -15.69
C LEU A 254 3.99 1.75 -15.12
N GLN A 255 4.57 2.60 -15.97
CA GLN A 255 5.22 3.85 -15.54
C GLN A 255 4.25 4.82 -14.86
N VAL A 256 3.03 4.98 -15.39
CA VAL A 256 2.00 5.82 -14.76
C VAL A 256 1.67 5.29 -13.36
N LEU A 257 1.52 3.97 -13.21
CA LEU A 257 1.28 3.36 -11.90
C LEU A 257 2.45 3.60 -10.93
N HIS A 258 3.69 3.52 -11.39
CA HIS A 258 4.88 3.84 -10.59
C HIS A 258 4.88 5.27 -10.07
N VAL A 259 4.48 6.24 -10.89
CA VAL A 259 4.36 7.65 -10.46
C VAL A 259 3.29 7.78 -9.38
N ILE A 260 2.14 7.13 -9.56
CA ILE A 260 1.05 7.14 -8.55
C ILE A 260 1.54 6.55 -7.22
N TRP A 261 2.17 5.38 -7.23
CA TRP A 261 2.68 4.78 -5.99
C TRP A 261 3.82 5.57 -5.37
N SER A 262 4.72 6.15 -6.17
CA SER A 262 5.78 7.02 -5.65
C SER A 262 5.20 8.23 -4.91
N TYR A 263 4.13 8.83 -5.45
CA TYR A 263 3.39 9.89 -4.76
C TYR A 263 2.78 9.41 -3.43
N LEU A 264 2.16 8.22 -3.41
CA LEU A 264 1.60 7.65 -2.18
C LEU A 264 2.69 7.37 -1.12
N ILE A 265 3.82 6.80 -1.53
CA ILE A 265 4.96 6.52 -0.66
C ILE A 265 5.53 7.83 -0.09
N ALA A 266 5.74 8.84 -0.94
CA ALA A 266 6.22 10.15 -0.53
C ALA A 266 5.25 10.83 0.45
N ARG A 267 3.93 10.73 0.22
CA ARG A 267 2.90 11.25 1.13
C ARG A 267 2.98 10.59 2.51
N ILE A 268 3.16 9.26 2.56
CA ILE A 268 3.31 8.52 3.83
C ILE A 268 4.58 8.93 4.56
N ALA A 269 5.71 8.99 3.84
CA ALA A 269 7.00 9.40 4.39
C ALA A 269 6.95 10.82 4.95
N PHE A 270 6.34 11.76 4.23
CA PHE A 270 6.17 13.15 4.67
C PHE A 270 5.31 13.26 5.93
N LYS A 271 4.19 12.53 5.99
CA LYS A 271 3.33 12.48 7.19
C LYS A 271 4.09 11.91 8.40
N ALA A 272 4.90 10.87 8.20
CA ALA A 272 5.72 10.28 9.24
C ALA A 272 6.79 11.26 9.76
N LEU A 273 7.43 12.01 8.88
CA LEU A 273 8.42 13.02 9.25
C LEU A 273 7.81 14.19 10.03
N ILE A 274 6.63 14.68 9.65
CA ILE A 274 5.93 15.73 10.39
C ILE A 274 5.57 15.23 11.80
N ARG A 275 4.97 14.04 11.92
CA ARG A 275 4.59 13.48 13.22
C ARG A 275 5.79 13.19 14.11
N GLY A 276 6.92 12.76 13.53
CA GLY A 276 8.18 12.59 14.23
C GLY A 276 8.87 13.90 14.64
N LYS A 277 8.56 15.02 13.97
CA LYS A 277 8.97 16.37 14.43
C LYS A 277 8.09 16.84 15.59
N VAL A 278 6.77 16.64 15.50
CA VAL A 278 5.82 17.00 16.58
C VAL A 278 6.09 16.18 17.85
N SER A 279 6.42 14.89 17.76
CA SER A 279 6.78 14.09 18.94
C SER A 279 8.16 14.41 19.55
N LYS A 280 9.01 15.14 18.82
CA LYS A 280 10.30 15.63 19.32
C LYS A 280 10.19 16.98 20.03
N ASP A 281 9.20 17.80 19.67
CA ASP A 281 8.94 19.11 20.30
C ASP A 281 7.92 19.04 21.45
N ASP A 282 6.92 18.15 21.41
CA ASP A 282 5.87 18.07 22.44
C ASP A 282 5.94 16.75 23.23
N ARG A 283 7.05 16.56 23.96
CA ARG A 283 7.17 15.42 24.89
C ARG A 283 6.57 15.76 26.26
N SER A 284 5.30 16.15 26.26
CA SER A 284 4.38 15.96 27.39
C SER A 284 2.97 15.81 26.85
N ASP A 285 2.42 14.62 27.04
CA ASP A 285 1.02 14.25 26.93
C ASP A 285 0.52 13.60 25.63
N VAL A 286 -0.08 12.42 25.87
CA VAL A 286 -1.01 11.65 25.05
C VAL A 286 -0.44 10.70 23.98
N GLU A 287 0.13 9.60 24.47
CA GLU A 287 0.00 8.29 23.81
C GLU A 287 -1.49 7.89 23.77
N SER A 288 -2.10 7.94 22.58
CA SER A 288 -3.11 6.97 22.11
C SER A 288 -3.87 7.57 20.92
N SER A 289 -4.13 6.73 19.92
CA SER A 289 -4.98 6.97 18.75
C SER A 289 -4.30 7.58 17.53
N SER A 290 -3.93 6.73 16.57
CA SER A 290 -3.91 7.14 15.16
C SER A 290 -4.01 5.93 14.22
N GLU A 291 -5.18 5.31 14.19
CA GLU A 291 -5.68 4.59 13.01
C GLU A 291 -7.17 4.91 12.86
N GLU A 292 -7.49 6.12 12.40
CA GLU A 292 -8.76 6.51 11.76
C GLU A 292 -8.73 8.03 11.58
N GLU A 293 -8.32 8.53 10.40
CA GLU A 293 -8.73 9.85 9.90
C GLU A 293 -8.24 10.04 8.46
N ASP A 294 -9.14 9.75 7.52
CA ASP A 294 -9.17 10.38 6.18
C ASP A 294 -10.59 10.20 5.63
N MET A 295 -11.56 10.95 6.19
CA MET A 295 -12.93 11.12 5.69
C MET A 295 -13.64 12.23 6.50
N THR A 296 -13.33 13.52 6.23
CA THR A 296 -14.25 14.66 6.44
C THR A 296 -13.65 15.96 5.88
N THR A 297 -13.54 16.07 4.55
CA THR A 297 -13.50 17.38 3.88
C THR A 297 -14.76 17.52 3.04
N ASN A 298 -15.82 18.03 3.68
CA ASN A 298 -16.80 18.95 3.11
C ASN A 298 -18.01 18.99 4.05
N THR A 299 -18.11 20.04 4.86
CA THR A 299 -19.29 20.89 5.09
C THR A 299 -18.91 21.89 6.19
N LYS A 300 -18.40 23.07 5.81
CA LYS A 300 -18.41 24.25 6.69
C LYS A 300 -19.50 25.18 6.18
N ASN A 301 -20.70 25.06 6.76
CA ASN A 301 -21.63 26.18 6.87
C ASN A 301 -21.48 26.74 8.30
N PRO A 302 -21.14 28.03 8.48
CA PRO A 302 -21.18 28.65 9.80
C PRO A 302 -22.59 29.16 10.05
N CYS A 303 -23.27 28.64 11.06
CA CYS A 303 -24.43 29.34 11.62
C CYS A 303 -24.48 29.15 13.14
N GLY A 304 -24.43 30.30 13.83
CA GLY A 304 -25.29 30.58 14.97
C GLY A 304 -24.86 30.07 16.34
N SER A 305 -24.09 30.90 17.06
CA SER A 305 -24.35 31.12 18.48
C SER A 305 -24.47 32.62 18.73
N SER A 306 -25.68 33.04 19.10
CA SER A 306 -25.95 34.37 19.66
C SER A 306 -26.08 34.26 21.18
N SER A 307 -25.92 35.42 21.82
CA SER A 307 -26.04 35.71 23.25
C SER A 307 -24.76 35.47 24.07
N SER A 308 -24.19 36.44 24.80
CA SER A 308 -24.64 37.80 25.15
C SER A 308 -23.46 38.61 25.71
N ASN A 309 -23.58 39.93 25.58
CA ASN A 309 -23.00 40.99 26.40
C ASN A 309 -21.48 41.20 26.40
N GLY A 310 -21.05 42.07 25.48
CA GLY A 310 -19.86 42.90 25.68
C GLY A 310 -20.23 44.24 26.29
N ALA A 311 -19.64 44.57 27.44
CA ALA A 311 -19.32 45.94 27.82
C ALA A 311 -17.93 45.92 28.46
N LYS A 312 -16.97 46.54 27.76
CA LYS A 312 -15.65 46.91 28.30
C LYS A 312 -15.85 48.02 29.33
N LEU A 313 -15.06 48.03 30.41
CA LEU A 313 -13.87 48.89 30.60
C LEU A 313 -13.54 49.13 32.10
N VAL A 314 -12.32 48.72 32.49
CA VAL A 314 -11.31 49.42 33.34
C VAL A 314 -11.53 49.74 34.84
N ASN A 315 -10.54 49.26 35.61
CA ASN A 315 -9.87 49.72 36.86
C ASN A 315 -10.67 50.18 38.09
N GLY A 316 -10.35 49.53 39.22
CA GLY A 316 -9.47 50.15 40.22
C GLY A 316 -10.11 50.85 41.43
N HIS A 317 -9.61 50.44 42.61
CA HIS A 317 -9.54 51.17 43.88
C HIS A 317 -10.74 51.21 44.83
N MET A 318 -10.42 50.81 46.06
CA MET A 318 -11.14 51.05 47.31
C MET A 318 -11.24 52.55 47.63
N GLY A 319 -12.34 52.91 48.32
CA GLY A 319 -12.29 53.90 49.39
C GLY A 319 -13.23 55.09 49.25
N GLY A 320 -14.20 55.17 50.16
CA GLY A 320 -14.43 56.39 50.94
C GLY A 320 -15.35 57.48 50.37
N SER A 321 -16.54 57.56 50.98
CA SER A 321 -17.15 58.75 51.59
C SER A 321 -17.60 59.96 50.74
N TYR A 322 -18.90 60.27 50.95
CA TYR A 322 -19.48 61.58 51.30
C TYR A 322 -19.82 62.63 50.20
N TRP A 323 -21.14 62.82 50.03
CA TRP A 323 -21.96 64.06 49.98
C TRP A 323 -21.72 65.24 49.01
N ALA A 324 -22.85 65.60 48.38
CA ALA A 324 -23.51 66.92 48.32
C ALA A 324 -23.13 67.97 47.25
N GLU A 325 -24.25 68.53 46.74
CA GLU A 325 -24.50 69.74 45.94
C GLU A 325 -24.20 69.74 44.44
#